data_AF-A0A4R4XAJ7-F1
#
_entry.id   AF-A0A4R4XAJ7-F1
#
_cell.length_a   1.000
_cell.length_b   1.000
_cell.length_c   1.000
_cell.angle_alpha   90.00
_cell.angle_beta   90.00
_cell.angle_gamma   90.00
#
_symmetry.space_group_name_H-M   'P 1'
#
loop_
_entity.id
_entity.type
_entity.pdbx_description
1 polymer ?
#
loop_
_entity_poly.entity_id
_entity_poly.type
_entity_poly.pdbx_seq_one_letter_code
_entity_poly.pdbx_strand_id
1 'polypeptide(L)'
;MYEGLFGKAAQERAIAEVEAEMARLCELLAEGLGMGLDAGREMVGGAMSGFLAEFFDLLPGKGAGPGMDVAITLPLLVHGVETGEPGPARPIAVIHLLWWAAARRLDDLGNDLSGAPGGQALTALAVGGHLPARLVADLPVTGAVRAALHDELSRAWLDAVDARLRDLAEEPSAATPESVLRRYEGRTGAPYGMAAASAARLAGAGPRCAGWRAFGRTLGVLRMLADDQRDLASGRCEHLAAGTATYLLAHLLDSLPARRREEVLDLFAAARVPGAGTGQGSARAELAARMLDDDVLDSYAAAVAPLVERAHSLVDVLGGDPGCVRELHGLVDETAGGTPGFRLAVA
;
A
#
# COMPACT_ATOMS: atom_id res chain seq x y z
N MET A 1 12.39 -5.50 30.86
CA MET A 1 12.27 -5.46 29.40
C MET A 1 11.26 -6.54 29.04
N TYR A 2 9.97 -6.20 29.07
CA TYR A 2 8.91 -7.13 28.67
C TYR A 2 8.81 -7.01 27.15
N GLU A 3 9.39 -7.96 26.42
CA GLU A 3 8.98 -8.16 25.03
C GLU A 3 7.48 -8.46 25.06
N GLY A 4 6.67 -7.61 24.43
CA GLY A 4 5.23 -7.81 24.36
C GLY A 4 4.90 -9.13 23.64
N LEU A 5 3.63 -9.56 23.75
CA LEU A 5 3.08 -10.76 23.09
C LEU A 5 3.37 -10.84 21.58
N PHE A 6 3.65 -9.70 20.94
CA PHE A 6 4.04 -9.59 19.53
C PHE A 6 5.28 -8.73 19.29
N GLY A 7 6.33 -8.93 20.10
CA GLY A 7 7.63 -8.29 19.87
C GLY A 7 8.31 -8.74 18.57
N LYS A 8 9.46 -8.13 18.24
CA LYS A 8 10.18 -8.33 16.96
C LYS A 8 10.36 -9.79 16.53
N ALA A 9 10.78 -10.68 17.43
CA ALA A 9 10.95 -12.10 17.09
C ALA A 9 9.62 -12.83 16.78
N ALA A 10 8.51 -12.40 17.38
CA ALA A 10 7.19 -12.94 17.07
C ALA A 10 6.67 -12.39 15.74
N GLN A 11 6.95 -11.12 15.41
CA GLN A 11 6.68 -10.53 14.10
C GLN A 11 7.44 -11.25 12.99
N GLU A 12 8.76 -11.43 13.14
CA GLU A 12 9.60 -12.16 12.18
C GLU A 12 9.09 -13.59 11.95
N ARG A 13 8.69 -14.29 13.01
CA ARG A 13 8.10 -15.63 12.87
C ARG A 13 6.77 -15.59 12.13
N ALA A 14 5.90 -14.66 12.46
CA ALA A 14 4.59 -14.56 11.80
C ALA A 14 4.71 -14.16 10.32
N ILE A 15 5.69 -13.31 9.98
CA ILE A 15 6.05 -13.00 8.59
C ILE A 15 6.50 -14.28 7.87
N ALA A 16 7.45 -15.02 8.44
CA ALA A 16 7.93 -16.28 7.87
C ALA A 16 6.81 -17.31 7.67
N GLU A 17 5.83 -17.38 8.59
CA GLU A 17 4.66 -18.25 8.45
C GLU A 17 3.73 -17.82 7.30
N VAL A 18 3.53 -16.51 7.09
CA VAL A 18 2.74 -16.00 5.96
C VAL A 18 3.47 -16.25 4.63
N GLU A 19 4.79 -16.07 4.59
CA GLU A 19 5.62 -16.41 3.44
C GLU A 19 5.57 -17.91 3.12
N ALA A 20 5.61 -18.78 4.13
CA ALA A 20 5.47 -20.22 3.96
C ALA A 20 4.08 -20.60 3.42
N GLU A 21 3.00 -19.94 3.88
CA GLU A 21 1.66 -20.16 3.35
C GLU A 21 1.54 -19.68 1.90
N MET A 22 2.18 -18.57 1.54
CA MET A 22 2.26 -18.10 0.16
C MET A 22 3.02 -19.09 -0.75
N ALA A 23 4.14 -19.64 -0.28
CA ALA A 23 4.90 -20.64 -1.02
C ALA A 23 4.06 -21.92 -1.25
N ARG A 24 3.38 -22.39 -0.20
CA ARG A 24 2.45 -23.53 -0.29
C ARG A 24 1.31 -23.27 -1.27
N LEU A 25 0.78 -22.05 -1.29
CA LEU A 25 -0.25 -21.66 -2.24
C LEU A 25 0.27 -21.74 -3.69
N CYS A 26 1.50 -21.29 -3.94
CA CYS A 26 2.14 -21.39 -5.26
C CYS A 26 2.30 -22.86 -5.72
N GLU A 27 2.68 -23.77 -4.82
CA GLU A 27 2.80 -25.20 -5.11
C GLU A 27 1.43 -25.81 -5.46
N LEU A 28 0.41 -25.57 -4.62
CA LEU A 28 -0.95 -26.05 -4.86
C LEU A 28 -1.54 -25.54 -6.19
N LEU A 29 -1.22 -24.30 -6.55
CA LEU A 29 -1.61 -23.72 -7.82
C LEU A 29 -0.86 -24.36 -9.00
N ALA A 30 0.44 -24.64 -8.87
CA ALA A 30 1.23 -25.32 -9.90
C ALA A 30 0.76 -26.75 -10.17
N GLU A 31 0.33 -27.45 -9.12
CA GLU A 31 -0.20 -28.82 -9.22
C GLU A 31 -1.66 -28.87 -9.71
N GLY A 32 -2.32 -27.71 -9.84
CA GLY A 32 -3.74 -27.63 -10.18
C GLY A 32 -4.67 -28.15 -9.07
N LEU A 33 -4.15 -28.32 -7.85
CA LEU A 33 -4.86 -28.91 -6.70
C LEU A 33 -5.49 -27.85 -5.77
N GLY A 34 -5.33 -26.56 -6.05
CA GLY A 34 -5.81 -25.46 -5.21
C GLY A 34 -7.22 -24.92 -5.54
N MET A 35 -8.05 -24.73 -4.49
CA MET A 35 -9.18 -23.78 -4.44
C MET A 35 -10.35 -23.98 -5.42
N GLY A 36 -10.74 -25.25 -5.63
CA GLY A 36 -11.86 -25.59 -6.51
C GLY A 36 -11.55 -25.34 -7.98
N LEU A 37 -10.27 -25.44 -8.35
CA LEU A 37 -9.86 -25.76 -9.70
C LEU A 37 -10.04 -27.27 -9.88
N ASP A 38 -11.21 -27.67 -10.39
CA ASP A 38 -11.44 -29.06 -10.80
C ASP A 38 -10.49 -29.43 -11.96
N ALA A 39 -10.35 -30.73 -12.24
CA ALA A 39 -9.56 -31.24 -13.37
C ALA A 39 -9.85 -30.47 -14.67
N GLY A 40 -8.80 -30.10 -15.42
CA GLY A 40 -8.90 -29.32 -16.66
C GLY A 40 -8.71 -27.80 -16.53
N ARG A 41 -8.20 -27.32 -15.39
CA ARG A 41 -7.88 -25.89 -15.15
C ARG A 41 -6.39 -25.64 -14.83
N GLU A 42 -5.52 -26.56 -15.19
CA GLU A 42 -4.08 -26.55 -14.93
C GLU A 42 -3.41 -25.30 -15.52
N MET A 43 -3.90 -24.79 -16.65
CA MET A 43 -3.40 -23.55 -17.27
C MET A 43 -3.58 -22.33 -16.37
N VAL A 44 -4.72 -22.24 -15.66
CA VAL A 44 -5.01 -21.09 -14.78
C VAL A 44 -4.16 -21.19 -13.52
N GLY A 45 -4.05 -22.39 -12.94
CA GLY A 45 -3.18 -22.67 -11.79
C GLY A 45 -1.71 -22.35 -12.07
N GLY A 46 -1.17 -22.88 -13.18
CA GLY A 46 0.21 -22.63 -13.59
C GLY A 46 0.50 -21.15 -13.87
N ALA A 47 -0.42 -20.42 -14.51
CA ALA A 47 -0.26 -19.00 -14.76
C ALA A 47 -0.24 -18.18 -13.45
N MET A 48 -1.14 -18.47 -12.51
CA MET A 48 -1.16 -17.79 -11.21
C MET A 48 0.08 -18.13 -10.37
N SER A 49 0.55 -19.39 -10.41
CA SER A 49 1.76 -19.81 -9.71
C SER A 49 3.01 -19.09 -10.25
N GLY A 50 3.20 -19.09 -11.58
CA GLY A 50 4.31 -18.37 -12.21
C GLY A 50 4.28 -16.86 -11.93
N PHE A 51 3.09 -16.26 -11.95
CA PHE A 51 2.91 -14.84 -11.60
C PHE A 51 3.34 -14.53 -10.16
N LEU A 52 2.94 -15.38 -9.20
CA LEU A 52 3.30 -15.18 -7.80
C LEU A 52 4.79 -15.41 -7.58
N ALA A 53 5.38 -16.43 -8.21
CA ALA A 53 6.83 -16.66 -8.15
C ALA A 53 7.61 -15.45 -8.67
N GLU A 54 7.23 -14.89 -9.83
CA GLU A 54 7.82 -13.65 -10.35
C GLU A 54 7.67 -12.48 -9.36
N PHE A 55 6.49 -12.33 -8.76
CA PHE A 55 6.25 -11.29 -7.77
C PHE A 55 7.19 -11.40 -6.57
N PHE A 56 7.37 -12.61 -6.01
CA PHE A 56 8.24 -12.86 -4.87
C PHE A 56 9.73 -12.77 -5.20
N ASP A 57 10.16 -13.24 -6.38
CA ASP A 57 11.55 -13.11 -6.85
C ASP A 57 11.94 -11.64 -7.11
N LEU A 58 10.97 -10.79 -7.42
CA LEU A 58 11.17 -9.35 -7.58
C LEU A 58 11.23 -8.59 -6.25
N LEU A 59 10.79 -9.19 -5.14
CA LEU A 59 10.86 -8.54 -3.83
C LEU A 59 12.33 -8.27 -3.44
N PRO A 60 13.28 -9.21 -3.45
CA PRO A 60 14.67 -8.90 -3.11
C PRO A 60 15.36 -7.93 -4.09
N GLY A 61 14.96 -7.92 -5.37
CA GLY A 61 15.72 -7.28 -6.46
C GLY A 61 15.35 -5.83 -6.81
N LYS A 62 14.14 -5.38 -6.48
CA LYS A 62 13.67 -4.00 -6.77
C LYS A 62 13.43 -3.17 -5.50
N GLY A 63 14.22 -3.44 -4.46
CA GLY A 63 14.03 -2.81 -3.16
C GLY A 63 12.66 -3.18 -2.59
N ALA A 64 12.47 -4.44 -2.19
CA ALA A 64 11.58 -4.74 -1.07
C ALA A 64 12.08 -3.93 0.12
N GLY A 65 11.62 -2.68 0.16
CA GLY A 65 11.77 -1.85 1.31
C GLY A 65 10.92 -2.42 2.45
N PRO A 66 10.89 -1.72 3.59
CA PRO A 66 9.97 -1.94 4.71
C PRO A 66 8.46 -1.87 4.35
N GLY A 67 8.08 -2.00 3.07
CA GLY A 67 6.73 -2.02 2.49
C GLY A 67 5.90 -3.25 2.82
N MET A 68 6.47 -4.43 2.57
CA MET A 68 5.72 -5.70 2.63
C MET A 68 5.51 -6.19 4.06
N ASP A 69 6.45 -5.90 4.95
CA ASP A 69 6.36 -6.26 6.37
C ASP A 69 5.11 -5.67 7.02
N VAL A 70 4.76 -4.42 6.70
CA VAL A 70 3.53 -3.79 7.22
C VAL A 70 2.28 -4.38 6.58
N ALA A 71 2.33 -4.73 5.29
CA ALA A 71 1.21 -5.39 4.64
C ALA A 71 0.87 -6.74 5.30
N ILE A 72 1.89 -7.43 5.84
CA ILE A 72 1.74 -8.69 6.59
C ILE A 72 1.36 -8.44 8.05
N THR A 73 2.08 -7.58 8.74
CA THR A 73 1.94 -7.39 10.20
C THR A 73 0.66 -6.66 10.59
N LEU A 74 0.15 -5.73 9.77
CA LEU A 74 -1.07 -4.99 10.08
C LEU A 74 -2.27 -5.88 10.42
N PRO A 75 -2.72 -6.82 9.55
CA PRO A 75 -3.87 -7.67 9.87
C PRO A 75 -3.62 -8.56 11.11
N LEU A 76 -2.39 -9.01 11.33
CA LEU A 76 -2.01 -9.80 12.51
C LEU A 76 -2.16 -8.95 13.79
N LEU A 77 -1.62 -7.74 13.78
CA LEU A 77 -1.72 -6.81 14.90
C LEU A 77 -3.15 -6.42 15.20
N VAL A 78 -3.95 -6.07 14.19
CA VAL A 78 -5.36 -5.70 14.40
C VAL A 78 -6.16 -6.85 15.03
N HIS A 79 -5.95 -8.08 14.56
CA HIS A 79 -6.60 -9.23 15.18
C HIS A 79 -6.09 -9.46 16.61
N GLY A 80 -4.78 -9.35 16.83
CA GLY A 80 -4.15 -9.45 18.14
C GLY A 80 -4.65 -8.39 19.13
N VAL A 81 -4.93 -7.18 18.68
CA VAL A 81 -5.54 -6.13 19.51
C VAL A 81 -6.91 -6.56 20.02
N GLU A 82 -7.73 -7.20 19.18
CA GLU A 82 -9.10 -7.59 19.52
C GLU A 82 -9.16 -8.90 20.33
N THR A 83 -8.23 -9.83 20.14
CA THR A 83 -8.31 -11.19 20.73
C THR A 83 -7.14 -11.58 21.62
N GLY A 84 -6.03 -10.85 21.60
CA GLY A 84 -4.74 -11.26 22.19
C GLY A 84 -3.98 -12.31 21.37
N GLU A 85 -4.53 -12.77 20.24
CA GLU A 85 -3.96 -13.83 19.41
C GLU A 85 -3.82 -13.33 17.95
N PRO A 86 -2.62 -12.94 17.48
CA PRO A 86 -2.43 -12.44 16.12
C PRO A 86 -2.58 -13.50 15.01
N GLY A 87 -2.18 -14.75 15.31
CA GLY A 87 -2.02 -15.84 14.34
C GLY A 87 -3.26 -16.20 13.49
N PRO A 88 -4.51 -16.11 13.98
CA PRO A 88 -5.69 -16.39 13.17
C PRO A 88 -5.89 -15.45 11.97
N ALA A 89 -5.28 -14.25 11.95
CA ALA A 89 -5.39 -13.32 10.82
C ALA A 89 -4.40 -13.55 9.66
N ARG A 90 -3.57 -14.61 9.72
CA ARG A 90 -2.67 -14.99 8.61
C ARG A 90 -3.36 -15.09 7.24
N PRO A 91 -4.58 -15.65 7.10
CA PRO A 91 -5.27 -15.67 5.80
C PRO A 91 -5.58 -14.27 5.26
N ILE A 92 -5.82 -13.28 6.14
CA ILE A 92 -6.04 -11.89 5.72
C ILE A 92 -4.74 -11.25 5.24
N ALA A 93 -3.60 -11.56 5.87
CA ALA A 93 -2.28 -11.14 5.39
C ALA A 93 -2.00 -11.69 3.98
N VAL A 94 -2.26 -12.99 3.76
CA VAL A 94 -2.16 -13.63 2.43
C VAL A 94 -3.05 -12.92 1.41
N ILE A 95 -4.33 -12.67 1.73
CA ILE A 95 -5.26 -11.94 0.85
C ILE A 95 -4.73 -10.54 0.50
N HIS A 96 -4.16 -9.83 1.48
CA HIS A 96 -3.60 -8.50 1.27
C HIS A 96 -2.37 -8.53 0.35
N LEU A 97 -1.50 -9.53 0.50
CA LEU A 97 -0.35 -9.75 -0.39
C LEU A 97 -0.78 -10.05 -1.83
N LEU A 98 -1.77 -10.92 -2.01
CA LEU A 98 -2.33 -11.25 -3.32
C LEU A 98 -2.93 -10.02 -4.02
N TRP A 99 -3.61 -9.17 -3.25
CA TRP A 99 -4.10 -7.89 -3.74
C TRP A 99 -2.95 -7.01 -4.24
N TRP A 100 -1.88 -6.86 -3.45
CA TRP A 100 -0.70 -6.06 -3.83
C TRP A 100 0.03 -6.60 -5.06
N ALA A 101 0.16 -7.92 -5.16
CA ALA A 101 0.78 -8.56 -6.31
C ALA A 101 0.02 -8.23 -7.61
N ALA A 102 -1.32 -8.34 -7.56
CA ALA A 102 -2.18 -7.99 -8.69
C ALA A 102 -2.14 -6.49 -9.02
N ALA A 103 -2.28 -5.63 -8.01
CA ALA A 103 -2.31 -4.17 -8.20
C ALA A 103 -1.01 -3.66 -8.85
N ARG A 104 0.16 -4.14 -8.39
CA ARG A 104 1.45 -3.75 -8.96
C ARG A 104 1.59 -4.17 -10.42
N ARG A 105 1.15 -5.39 -10.78
CA ARG A 105 1.16 -5.78 -12.20
C ARG A 105 0.24 -4.88 -13.03
N LEU A 106 -0.97 -4.61 -12.55
CA LEU A 106 -1.93 -3.79 -13.29
C LEU A 106 -1.43 -2.35 -13.49
N ASP A 107 -0.75 -1.79 -12.49
CA ASP A 107 -0.08 -0.48 -12.59
C ASP A 107 1.03 -0.50 -13.66
N ASP A 108 1.87 -1.54 -13.70
CA ASP A 108 2.93 -1.70 -14.71
C ASP A 108 2.34 -1.79 -16.13
N LEU A 109 1.25 -2.53 -16.32
CA LEU A 109 0.59 -2.69 -17.62
C LEU A 109 -0.04 -1.40 -18.14
N GLY A 110 -0.53 -0.53 -17.26
CA GLY A 110 -1.14 0.74 -17.65
C GLY A 110 -0.15 1.74 -18.25
N ASN A 111 1.14 1.57 -18.00
CA ASN A 111 2.20 2.48 -18.48
C ASN A 111 2.78 2.08 -19.84
N ASP A 112 2.46 0.88 -20.35
CA ASP A 112 2.87 0.39 -21.68
C ASP A 112 1.74 -0.41 -22.34
N LEU A 113 0.83 0.31 -23.01
CA LEU A 113 -0.30 -0.28 -23.75
C LEU A 113 0.08 -0.85 -25.12
N SER A 114 1.37 -0.78 -25.51
CA SER A 114 1.83 -1.08 -26.87
C SER A 114 2.11 -2.56 -27.15
N GLY A 115 2.20 -3.39 -26.12
CA GLY A 115 2.34 -4.85 -26.23
C GLY A 115 1.18 -5.56 -25.57
N ALA A 116 0.33 -6.25 -26.36
CA ALA A 116 -0.88 -6.93 -25.89
C ALA A 116 -0.59 -7.88 -24.69
N PRO A 117 -0.95 -7.50 -23.44
CA PRO A 117 -0.60 -8.26 -22.24
C PRO A 117 -1.83 -8.99 -21.68
N GLY A 118 -2.78 -9.38 -22.55
CA GLY A 118 -4.09 -9.90 -22.14
C GLY A 118 -3.99 -11.06 -21.15
N GLY A 119 -3.01 -11.96 -21.32
CA GLY A 119 -2.74 -13.04 -20.38
C GLY A 119 -2.33 -12.54 -18.98
N GLN A 120 -1.43 -11.56 -18.90
CA GLN A 120 -0.95 -11.01 -17.63
C GLN A 120 -2.04 -10.24 -16.88
N ALA A 121 -2.88 -9.48 -17.61
CA ALA A 121 -4.03 -8.80 -17.02
C ALA A 121 -5.05 -9.81 -16.46
N LEU A 122 -5.36 -10.86 -17.21
CA LEU A 122 -6.26 -11.93 -16.74
C LEU A 122 -5.69 -12.66 -15.53
N THR A 123 -4.38 -12.94 -15.50
CA THR A 123 -3.73 -13.55 -14.34
C THR A 123 -3.76 -12.63 -13.14
N ALA A 124 -3.49 -11.32 -13.29
CA ALA A 124 -3.57 -10.36 -12.19
C ALA A 124 -5.01 -10.28 -11.62
N LEU A 125 -6.04 -10.29 -12.46
CA LEU A 125 -7.44 -10.35 -12.02
C LEU A 125 -7.77 -11.65 -11.27
N ALA A 126 -7.24 -12.79 -11.76
CA ALA A 126 -7.40 -14.07 -11.10
C ALA A 126 -6.73 -14.09 -9.72
N VAL A 127 -5.48 -13.62 -9.63
CA VAL A 127 -4.68 -13.57 -8.40
C VAL A 127 -5.22 -12.56 -7.39
N GLY A 128 -5.66 -11.37 -7.83
CA GLY A 128 -6.08 -10.29 -6.93
C GLY A 128 -7.56 -10.32 -6.56
N GLY A 129 -8.40 -10.92 -7.38
CA GLY A 129 -9.86 -10.95 -7.18
C GLY A 129 -10.39 -12.34 -6.86
N HIS A 130 -10.21 -13.29 -7.77
CA HIS A 130 -10.82 -14.62 -7.64
C HIS A 130 -10.17 -15.49 -6.58
N LEU A 131 -8.85 -15.45 -6.51
CA LEU A 131 -8.06 -16.24 -5.57
C LEU A 131 -8.36 -15.84 -4.10
N PRO A 132 -8.30 -14.56 -3.71
CA PRO A 132 -8.77 -14.08 -2.42
C PRO A 132 -10.21 -14.46 -2.11
N ALA A 133 -11.12 -14.34 -3.08
CA ALA A 133 -12.51 -14.73 -2.89
C ALA A 133 -12.65 -16.22 -2.56
N ARG A 134 -11.85 -17.10 -3.18
CA ARG A 134 -11.83 -18.53 -2.83
C ARG A 134 -11.25 -18.78 -1.45
N LEU A 135 -10.15 -18.12 -1.09
CA LEU A 135 -9.60 -18.21 0.26
C LEU A 135 -10.63 -17.79 1.32
N VAL A 136 -11.35 -16.69 1.10
CA VAL A 136 -12.46 -16.27 1.99
C VAL A 136 -13.57 -17.31 2.03
N ALA A 137 -13.90 -17.97 0.92
CA ALA A 137 -14.94 -18.99 0.86
C ALA A 137 -14.61 -20.26 1.67
N ASP A 138 -13.32 -20.59 1.81
CA ASP A 138 -12.85 -21.78 2.52
C ASP A 138 -12.60 -21.53 4.02
N LEU A 139 -12.62 -20.28 4.48
CA LEU A 139 -12.42 -19.97 5.91
C LEU A 139 -13.48 -20.62 6.80
N PRO A 140 -13.12 -21.14 7.99
CA PRO A 140 -14.07 -21.75 8.93
C PRO A 140 -14.84 -20.68 9.75
N VAL A 141 -15.55 -19.80 9.06
CA VAL A 141 -16.30 -18.67 9.64
C VAL A 141 -17.80 -18.75 9.33
N THR A 142 -18.60 -17.98 10.06
CA THR A 142 -20.04 -17.86 9.78
C THR A 142 -20.31 -17.23 8.41
N GLY A 143 -21.48 -17.50 7.83
CA GLY A 143 -21.87 -16.91 6.54
C GLY A 143 -21.90 -15.38 6.56
N ALA A 144 -22.26 -14.78 7.70
CA ALA A 144 -22.25 -13.32 7.87
C ALA A 144 -20.83 -12.73 7.84
N VAL A 145 -19.88 -13.34 8.55
CA VAL A 145 -18.47 -12.91 8.52
C VAL A 145 -17.91 -13.09 7.11
N ARG A 146 -18.15 -14.23 6.48
CA ARG A 146 -17.72 -14.51 5.10
C ARG A 146 -18.21 -13.46 4.10
N ALA A 147 -19.50 -13.15 4.12
CA ALA A 147 -20.08 -12.12 3.25
C ALA A 147 -19.44 -10.74 3.50
N ALA A 148 -19.18 -10.42 4.76
CA ALA A 148 -18.54 -9.16 5.12
C ALA A 148 -17.06 -9.07 4.67
N LEU A 149 -16.31 -10.18 4.68
CA LEU A 149 -14.95 -10.23 4.15
C LEU A 149 -14.92 -10.03 2.62
N HIS A 150 -15.86 -10.64 1.89
CA HIS A 150 -16.03 -10.38 0.45
C HIS A 150 -16.36 -8.92 0.16
N ASP A 151 -17.22 -8.31 0.99
CA ASP A 151 -17.57 -6.90 0.87
C ASP A 151 -16.36 -5.98 1.09
N GLU A 152 -15.47 -6.26 2.05
CA GLU A 152 -14.21 -5.49 2.20
C GLU A 152 -13.33 -5.61 0.95
N LEU A 153 -13.14 -6.82 0.43
CA LEU A 153 -12.34 -7.05 -0.78
C LEU A 153 -12.91 -6.31 -1.99
N SER A 154 -14.22 -6.39 -2.19
CA SER A 154 -14.88 -5.71 -3.30
C SER A 154 -14.78 -4.19 -3.17
N ARG A 155 -14.98 -3.63 -1.96
CA ARG A 155 -14.83 -2.19 -1.72
C ARG A 155 -13.41 -1.72 -2.01
N ALA A 156 -12.39 -2.47 -1.58
CA ALA A 156 -10.99 -2.12 -1.83
C ALA A 156 -10.68 -2.00 -3.31
N TRP A 157 -11.14 -2.97 -4.11
CA TRP A 157 -10.96 -2.95 -5.57
C TRP A 157 -11.71 -1.80 -6.23
N LEU A 158 -12.96 -1.52 -5.82
CA LEU A 158 -13.73 -0.40 -6.38
C LEU A 158 -13.05 0.94 -6.08
N ASP A 159 -12.62 1.16 -4.84
CA ASP A 159 -11.92 2.40 -4.45
C ASP A 159 -10.58 2.56 -5.18
N ALA A 160 -9.83 1.47 -5.37
CA ALA A 160 -8.56 1.50 -6.10
C ALA A 160 -8.74 1.73 -7.60
N VAL A 161 -9.74 1.10 -8.23
CA VAL A 161 -10.09 1.35 -9.64
C VAL A 161 -10.55 2.79 -9.83
N ASP A 162 -11.40 3.30 -8.95
CA ASP A 162 -11.85 4.69 -8.99
C ASP A 162 -10.68 5.68 -8.86
N ALA A 163 -9.75 5.44 -7.93
CA ALA A 163 -8.52 6.22 -7.84
C ALA A 163 -7.66 6.15 -9.10
N ARG A 164 -7.52 4.96 -9.71
CA ARG A 164 -6.76 4.80 -10.96
C ARG A 164 -7.43 5.50 -12.15
N LEU A 165 -8.76 5.44 -12.26
CA LEU A 165 -9.50 6.12 -13.32
C LEU A 165 -9.36 7.65 -13.19
N ARG A 166 -9.38 8.18 -11.96
CA ARG A 166 -9.09 9.60 -11.72
C ARG A 166 -7.67 9.96 -12.09
N ASP A 167 -6.70 9.14 -11.71
CA ASP A 167 -5.28 9.33 -12.04
C ASP A 167 -5.02 9.38 -13.55
N LEU A 168 -5.74 8.56 -14.33
CA LEU A 168 -5.66 8.57 -15.79
C LEU A 168 -6.37 9.78 -16.44
N ALA A 169 -7.34 10.37 -15.76
CA ALA A 169 -8.14 11.48 -16.27
C ALA A 169 -7.61 12.86 -15.83
N GLU A 170 -6.83 12.92 -14.76
CA GLU A 170 -6.31 14.16 -14.19
C GLU A 170 -5.03 14.59 -14.90
N GLU A 171 -5.00 15.84 -15.37
CA GLU A 171 -3.77 16.46 -15.86
C GLU A 171 -2.83 16.70 -14.67
N PRO A 172 -1.60 16.16 -14.66
CA PRO A 172 -0.69 16.30 -13.53
C PRO A 172 -0.39 17.75 -13.12
N SER A 173 -0.43 18.69 -14.05
CA SER A 173 -0.25 20.13 -13.81
C SER A 173 -1.44 20.81 -13.11
N ALA A 174 -2.61 20.17 -13.10
CA ALA A 174 -3.82 20.62 -12.44
C ALA A 174 -4.03 19.95 -11.07
N ALA A 175 -3.15 19.02 -10.67
CA ALA A 175 -3.27 18.31 -9.40
C ALA A 175 -3.21 19.28 -8.21
N THR A 176 -4.07 19.02 -7.23
CA THR A 176 -4.15 19.74 -5.95
C THR A 176 -3.76 18.81 -4.82
N PRO A 177 -3.33 19.33 -3.65
CA PRO A 177 -3.08 18.49 -2.48
C PRO A 177 -4.27 17.57 -2.13
N GLU A 178 -5.51 18.09 -2.22
CA GLU A 178 -6.71 17.32 -1.96
C GLU A 178 -6.96 16.21 -3.00
N SER A 179 -6.76 16.50 -4.29
CA SER A 179 -6.94 15.47 -5.33
C SER A 179 -5.90 14.36 -5.22
N VAL A 180 -4.65 14.70 -4.86
CA VAL A 180 -3.60 13.71 -4.61
C VAL A 180 -3.92 12.83 -3.39
N LEU A 181 -4.35 13.42 -2.27
CA LEU A 181 -4.73 12.63 -1.10
C LEU A 181 -5.90 11.69 -1.39
N ARG A 182 -6.91 12.13 -2.15
CA ARG A 182 -8.00 11.25 -2.60
C ARG A 182 -7.50 10.09 -3.47
N ARG A 183 -6.50 10.32 -4.32
CA ARG A 183 -5.84 9.24 -5.08
C ARG A 183 -5.13 8.27 -4.14
N TYR A 184 -4.43 8.75 -3.13
CA TYR A 184 -3.72 7.90 -2.16
C TYR A 184 -4.70 7.08 -1.31
N GLU A 185 -5.81 7.68 -0.90
CA GLU A 185 -6.89 7.00 -0.18
C GLU A 185 -7.42 5.78 -0.94
N GLY A 186 -7.54 5.84 -2.26
CA GLY A 186 -7.96 4.69 -3.06
C GLY A 186 -6.82 3.72 -3.40
N ARG A 187 -5.64 4.22 -3.84
CA ARG A 187 -4.53 3.35 -4.27
C ARG A 187 -3.90 2.56 -3.13
N THR A 188 -3.59 3.21 -2.01
CA THR A 188 -2.93 2.57 -0.86
C THR A 188 -3.81 2.55 0.38
N GLY A 189 -4.64 3.57 0.59
CA GLY A 189 -5.54 3.60 1.75
C GLY A 189 -6.55 2.45 1.73
N ALA A 190 -7.22 2.22 0.61
CA ALA A 190 -8.27 1.21 0.49
C ALA A 190 -7.80 -0.22 0.79
N PRO A 191 -6.69 -0.74 0.24
CA PRO A 191 -6.21 -2.08 0.57
C PRO A 191 -5.75 -2.22 2.03
N TYR A 192 -5.11 -1.21 2.62
CA TYR A 192 -4.75 -1.24 4.04
C TYR A 192 -6.00 -1.19 4.93
N GLY A 193 -7.00 -0.39 4.56
CA GLY A 193 -8.30 -0.35 5.22
C GLY A 193 -9.05 -1.69 5.15
N MET A 194 -9.00 -2.37 3.99
CA MET A 194 -9.54 -3.71 3.81
C MET A 194 -8.85 -4.73 4.71
N ALA A 195 -7.51 -4.73 4.77
CA ALA A 195 -6.76 -5.67 5.60
C ALA A 195 -7.09 -5.50 7.08
N ALA A 196 -7.07 -4.26 7.59
CA ALA A 196 -7.41 -3.96 8.98
C ALA A 196 -8.88 -4.32 9.31
N ALA A 197 -9.84 -3.90 8.48
CA ALA A 197 -11.25 -4.21 8.70
C ALA A 197 -11.53 -5.71 8.62
N SER A 198 -10.90 -6.43 7.69
CA SER A 198 -11.06 -7.87 7.53
C SER A 198 -10.52 -8.65 8.73
N ALA A 199 -9.35 -8.26 9.26
CA ALA A 199 -8.80 -8.83 10.48
C ALA A 199 -9.72 -8.60 11.69
N ALA A 200 -10.23 -7.38 11.85
CA ALA A 200 -11.19 -7.05 12.91
C ALA A 200 -12.51 -7.83 12.78
N ARG A 201 -13.00 -8.06 11.55
CA ARG A 201 -14.18 -8.90 11.30
C ARG A 201 -13.95 -10.35 11.67
N LEU A 202 -12.77 -10.88 11.35
CA LEU A 202 -12.38 -12.24 11.71
C LEU A 202 -12.28 -12.41 13.24
N ALA A 203 -11.82 -11.37 13.95
CA ALA A 203 -11.80 -11.30 15.40
C ALA A 203 -13.19 -11.10 16.06
N GLY A 204 -14.24 -10.84 15.27
CA GLY A 204 -15.58 -10.59 15.81
C GLY A 204 -15.80 -9.19 16.39
N ALA A 205 -14.99 -8.20 16.00
CA ALA A 205 -14.99 -6.84 16.58
C ALA A 205 -16.26 -6.00 16.32
N GLY A 206 -17.23 -6.52 15.56
CA GLY A 206 -18.53 -5.90 15.34
C GLY A 206 -18.44 -4.45 14.82
N PRO A 207 -19.07 -3.46 15.48
CA PRO A 207 -19.03 -2.06 15.05
C PRO A 207 -17.62 -1.44 14.94
N ARG A 208 -16.64 -1.96 15.70
CA ARG A 208 -15.26 -1.44 15.71
C ARG A 208 -14.54 -1.63 14.37
N CYS A 209 -15.03 -2.53 13.51
CA CYS A 209 -14.48 -2.75 12.17
C CYS A 209 -14.43 -1.46 11.33
N ALA A 210 -15.35 -0.51 11.55
CA ALA A 210 -15.32 0.77 10.85
C ALA A 210 -14.14 1.66 11.28
N GLY A 211 -13.81 1.66 12.57
CA GLY A 211 -12.63 2.36 13.08
C GLY A 211 -11.34 1.73 12.56
N TRP A 212 -11.25 0.40 12.55
CA TRP A 212 -10.11 -0.31 11.95
C TRP A 212 -9.93 -0.01 10.47
N ARG A 213 -11.04 0.08 9.71
CA ARG A 213 -10.98 0.50 8.31
C ARG A 213 -10.42 1.91 8.17
N ALA A 214 -10.88 2.85 9.00
CA ALA A 214 -10.42 4.24 8.98
C ALA A 214 -8.93 4.34 9.34
N PHE A 215 -8.48 3.56 10.32
CA PHE A 215 -7.07 3.48 10.70
C PHE A 215 -6.22 2.96 9.54
N GLY A 216 -6.58 1.79 8.98
CA GLY A 216 -5.87 1.20 7.85
C GLY A 216 -5.80 2.15 6.65
N ARG A 217 -6.89 2.86 6.33
CA ARG A 217 -6.90 3.89 5.28
C ARG A 217 -5.89 5.01 5.55
N THR A 218 -5.88 5.52 6.77
CA THR A 218 -4.96 6.61 7.17
C THR A 218 -3.51 6.15 7.09
N LEU A 219 -3.21 4.96 7.61
CA LEU A 219 -1.87 4.36 7.54
C LEU A 219 -1.43 4.15 6.08
N GLY A 220 -2.31 3.64 5.21
CA GLY A 220 -2.01 3.46 3.79
C GLY A 220 -1.68 4.77 3.07
N VAL A 221 -2.32 5.88 3.43
CA VAL A 221 -1.98 7.23 2.91
C VAL A 221 -0.60 7.68 3.41
N LEU A 222 -0.33 7.56 4.71
CA LEU A 222 0.98 7.88 5.30
C LEU A 222 2.10 7.08 4.63
N ARG A 223 1.84 5.82 4.30
CA ARG A 223 2.77 4.97 3.57
C ARG A 223 3.10 5.48 2.17
N MET A 224 2.09 5.92 1.41
CA MET A 224 2.34 6.49 0.08
C MET A 224 3.16 7.78 0.18
N LEU A 225 2.85 8.63 1.16
CA LEU A 225 3.64 9.84 1.43
C LEU A 225 5.11 9.50 1.74
N ALA A 226 5.36 8.49 2.57
CA ALA A 226 6.72 8.04 2.89
C ALA A 226 7.43 7.41 1.68
N ASP A 227 6.71 6.70 0.82
CA ASP A 227 7.26 6.09 -0.39
C ASP A 227 7.67 7.16 -1.42
N ASP A 228 6.83 8.19 -1.64
CA ASP A 228 7.16 9.35 -2.48
C ASP A 228 8.44 10.05 -2.01
N GLN A 229 8.57 10.26 -0.69
CA GLN A 229 9.75 10.86 -0.10
C GLN A 229 11.00 10.00 -0.33
N ARG A 230 10.88 8.68 -0.18
CA ARG A 230 12.00 7.76 -0.37
C ARG A 230 12.46 7.72 -1.83
N ASP A 231 11.53 7.82 -2.79
CA ASP A 231 11.87 7.98 -4.21
C ASP A 231 12.70 9.24 -4.44
N LEU A 232 12.22 10.38 -3.92
CA LEU A 232 12.89 11.68 -4.08
C LEU A 232 14.26 11.71 -3.39
N ALA A 233 14.34 11.27 -2.13
CA ALA A 233 15.57 11.24 -1.34
C ALA A 233 16.62 10.27 -1.89
N SER A 234 16.19 9.20 -2.58
CA SER A 234 17.11 8.28 -3.24
C SER A 234 17.77 8.85 -4.50
N GLY A 235 17.29 9.99 -5.00
CA GLY A 235 17.75 10.62 -6.23
C GLY A 235 17.30 9.90 -7.51
N ARG A 236 16.60 8.76 -7.43
CA ARG A 236 16.05 8.07 -8.60
C ARG A 236 14.99 8.93 -9.29
N CYS A 237 14.18 9.65 -8.51
CA CYS A 237 13.15 10.56 -8.98
C CYS A 237 12.22 9.90 -10.02
N GLU A 238 11.82 8.65 -9.77
CA GLU A 238 11.00 7.85 -10.69
C GLU A 238 9.63 8.51 -10.90
N HIS A 239 9.04 9.08 -9.85
CA HIS A 239 7.75 9.78 -9.96
C HIS A 239 7.87 11.03 -10.84
N LEU A 240 8.95 11.79 -10.71
CA LEU A 240 9.19 12.97 -11.56
C LEU A 240 9.44 12.56 -13.02
N ALA A 241 10.19 11.48 -13.25
CA ALA A 241 10.43 10.95 -14.59
C ALA A 241 9.14 10.44 -15.25
N ALA A 242 8.25 9.82 -14.47
CA ALA A 242 6.93 9.36 -14.93
C ALA A 242 5.92 10.51 -15.13
N GLY A 243 6.22 11.72 -14.63
CA GLY A 243 5.28 12.83 -14.65
C GLY A 243 4.13 12.66 -13.67
N THR A 244 4.33 11.91 -12.60
CA THR A 244 3.35 11.74 -11.52
C THR A 244 3.37 12.96 -10.61
N ALA A 245 2.21 13.59 -10.42
CA ALA A 245 2.04 14.65 -9.44
C ALA A 245 1.91 14.05 -8.02
N THR A 246 3.00 14.01 -7.27
CA THR A 246 3.05 13.58 -5.87
C THR A 246 2.50 14.66 -4.93
N TYR A 247 2.20 14.30 -3.67
CA TYR A 247 1.63 15.26 -2.72
C TYR A 247 2.57 16.43 -2.44
N LEU A 248 3.88 16.17 -2.33
CA LEU A 248 4.88 17.24 -2.14
C LEU A 248 4.95 18.20 -3.33
N LEU A 249 4.83 17.71 -4.57
CA LEU A 249 4.81 18.57 -5.75
C LEU A 249 3.53 19.42 -5.78
N ALA A 250 2.37 18.80 -5.50
CA ALA A 250 1.10 19.52 -5.45
C ALA A 250 1.09 20.57 -4.32
N HIS A 251 1.65 20.25 -3.16
CA HIS A 251 1.82 21.16 -2.02
C HIS A 251 2.70 22.36 -2.39
N LEU A 252 3.86 22.11 -3.01
CA LEU A 252 4.72 23.17 -3.53
C LEU A 252 3.95 24.08 -4.49
N LEU A 253 3.28 23.51 -5.51
CA LEU A 253 2.55 24.28 -6.52
C LEU A 253 1.41 25.12 -5.94
N ASP A 254 0.72 24.63 -4.90
CA ASP A 254 -0.38 25.32 -4.22
C ASP A 254 0.11 26.52 -3.39
N SER A 255 1.32 26.42 -2.83
CA SER A 255 1.94 27.48 -2.03
C SER A 255 2.56 28.63 -2.84
N LEU A 256 2.79 28.43 -4.14
CA LEU A 256 3.55 29.36 -4.98
C LEU A 256 2.68 30.43 -5.66
N PRO A 257 3.18 31.68 -5.77
CA PRO A 257 2.56 32.69 -6.65
C PRO A 257 2.53 32.24 -8.11
N ALA A 258 1.54 32.69 -8.88
CA ALA A 258 1.27 32.25 -10.26
C ALA A 258 2.51 32.16 -11.17
N ARG A 259 3.36 33.19 -11.19
CA ARG A 259 4.59 33.19 -11.99
C ARG A 259 5.58 32.10 -11.57
N ARG A 260 5.79 31.90 -10.27
CA ARG A 260 6.70 30.86 -9.76
C ARG A 260 6.13 29.46 -9.97
N ARG A 261 4.80 29.34 -9.89
CA ARG A 261 4.07 28.11 -10.22
C ARG A 261 4.29 27.71 -11.68
N GLU A 262 4.19 28.64 -12.62
CA GLU A 262 4.51 28.39 -14.04
C GLU A 262 5.96 27.92 -14.24
N GLU A 263 6.94 28.59 -13.60
CA GLU A 263 8.35 28.17 -13.66
C GLU A 263 8.58 26.72 -13.16
N VAL A 264 7.86 26.29 -12.12
CA VAL A 264 7.94 24.91 -11.60
C VAL A 264 7.23 23.91 -12.51
N LEU A 265 6.10 24.29 -13.12
CA LEU A 265 5.40 23.44 -14.09
C LEU A 265 6.24 23.22 -15.36
N ASP A 266 6.96 24.23 -15.83
CA ASP A 266 7.90 24.08 -16.95
C ASP A 266 9.04 23.10 -16.62
N LEU A 267 9.59 23.19 -15.39
CA LEU A 267 10.58 22.22 -14.91
C LEU A 267 10.02 20.81 -14.81
N PHE A 268 8.78 20.66 -14.34
CA PHE A 268 8.10 19.38 -14.26
C PHE A 268 7.85 18.76 -15.64
N ALA A 269 7.44 19.57 -16.63
CA ALA A 269 7.34 19.12 -18.01
C ALA A 269 8.71 18.67 -18.57
N ALA A 270 9.77 19.45 -18.32
CA ALA A 270 11.13 19.12 -18.75
C ALA A 270 11.72 17.88 -18.04
N ALA A 271 11.35 17.64 -16.78
CA ALA A 271 11.76 16.48 -16.01
C ALA A 271 11.33 15.15 -16.65
N ARG A 272 10.23 15.15 -17.42
CA ARG A 272 9.69 13.96 -18.09
C ARG A 272 10.46 13.56 -19.35
N VAL A 273 11.29 14.45 -19.90
CA VAL A 273 11.98 14.20 -21.17
C VAL A 273 12.99 13.05 -21.00
N PRO A 274 12.92 11.98 -21.81
CA PRO A 274 13.89 10.90 -21.78
C PRO A 274 15.32 11.45 -21.95
N GLY A 275 16.25 11.05 -21.07
CA GLY A 275 17.62 11.58 -21.07
C GLY A 275 17.83 12.89 -20.32
N ALA A 276 16.79 13.51 -19.73
CA ALA A 276 16.97 14.53 -18.69
C ALA A 276 17.63 13.88 -17.46
N GLY A 277 18.97 13.75 -17.46
CA GLY A 277 19.70 12.94 -16.48
C GLY A 277 19.43 13.32 -15.01
N THR A 278 19.91 12.54 -14.05
CA THR A 278 19.85 12.89 -12.62
C THR A 278 21.05 13.73 -12.16
N GLY A 279 21.92 14.14 -13.10
CA GLY A 279 23.10 14.95 -12.83
C GLY A 279 22.77 16.40 -12.45
N GLN A 280 23.72 17.05 -11.78
CA GLN A 280 23.64 18.45 -11.38
C GLN A 280 23.28 19.35 -12.58
N GLY A 281 22.24 20.18 -12.43
CA GLY A 281 21.77 21.09 -13.48
C GLY A 281 20.75 20.50 -14.46
N SER A 282 20.27 19.27 -14.24
CA SER A 282 19.11 18.75 -14.98
C SER A 282 17.80 19.30 -14.42
N ALA A 283 16.74 19.31 -15.24
CA ALA A 283 15.40 19.70 -14.81
C ALA A 283 14.88 18.85 -13.64
N ARG A 284 15.22 17.54 -13.59
CA ARG A 284 14.86 16.65 -12.47
C ARG A 284 15.58 17.04 -11.19
N ALA A 285 16.89 17.25 -11.25
CA ALA A 285 17.68 17.62 -10.09
C ALA A 285 17.29 19.01 -9.58
N GLU A 286 17.01 19.96 -10.48
CA GLU A 286 16.53 21.30 -10.10
C GLU A 286 15.14 21.26 -9.47
N LEU A 287 14.19 20.51 -10.05
CA LEU A 287 12.86 20.36 -9.47
C LEU A 287 12.92 19.66 -8.10
N ALA A 288 13.69 18.58 -7.99
CA ALA A 288 13.91 17.90 -6.72
C ALA A 288 14.49 18.86 -5.67
N ALA A 289 15.52 19.64 -6.01
CA ALA A 289 16.10 20.62 -5.09
C ALA A 289 15.07 21.66 -4.60
N ARG A 290 14.15 22.13 -5.45
CA ARG A 290 13.06 23.05 -5.05
C ARG A 290 12.02 22.38 -4.15
N MET A 291 11.71 21.10 -4.40
CA MET A 291 10.79 20.33 -3.55
C MET A 291 11.39 19.99 -2.19
N LEU A 292 12.72 19.91 -2.12
CA LEU A 292 13.52 19.58 -0.94
C LEU A 292 14.00 20.83 -0.17
N ASP A 293 13.53 22.02 -0.53
CA ASP A 293 13.85 23.26 0.17
C ASP A 293 13.23 23.27 1.59
N ASP A 294 13.99 23.71 2.59
CA ASP A 294 13.62 23.60 4.00
C ASP A 294 12.25 24.22 4.31
N ASP A 295 11.93 25.40 3.72
CA ASP A 295 10.64 26.06 3.94
C ASP A 295 9.46 25.25 3.38
N VAL A 296 9.69 24.56 2.25
CA VAL A 296 8.69 23.68 1.62
C VAL A 296 8.48 22.43 2.47
N LEU A 297 9.57 21.85 2.99
CA LEU A 297 9.53 20.65 3.83
C LEU A 297 8.83 20.92 5.17
N ASP A 298 9.11 22.05 5.81
CA ASP A 298 8.47 22.45 7.06
C ASP A 298 6.96 22.65 6.87
N SER A 299 6.56 23.34 5.79
CA SER A 299 5.15 23.54 5.46
C SER A 299 4.44 22.22 5.11
N TYR A 300 5.11 21.34 4.36
CA TYR A 300 4.61 20.02 4.01
C TYR A 300 4.44 19.14 5.26
N ALA A 301 5.41 19.15 6.17
CA ALA A 301 5.35 18.39 7.42
C ALA A 301 4.17 18.84 8.29
N ALA A 302 3.94 20.16 8.38
CA ALA A 302 2.78 20.72 9.06
C ALA A 302 1.45 20.30 8.42
N ALA A 303 1.40 20.19 7.08
CA ALA A 303 0.20 19.74 6.36
C ALA A 303 -0.11 18.24 6.58
N VAL A 304 0.92 17.41 6.81
CA VAL A 304 0.76 15.96 7.01
C VAL A 304 0.55 15.59 8.49
N ALA A 305 1.02 16.40 9.44
CA ALA A 305 0.90 16.13 10.88
C ALA A 305 -0.51 15.72 11.34
N PRO A 306 -1.62 16.34 10.87
CA PRO A 306 -2.97 15.90 11.26
C PRO A 306 -3.32 14.47 10.85
N LEU A 307 -2.71 13.91 9.80
CA LEU A 307 -2.90 12.51 9.40
C LEU A 307 -2.20 11.56 10.37
N VAL A 308 -1.01 11.93 10.86
CA VAL A 308 -0.25 11.17 11.87
C VAL A 308 -1.02 11.17 13.20
N GLU A 309 -1.45 12.35 13.66
CA GLU A 309 -2.27 12.51 14.86
C GLU A 309 -3.56 11.69 14.78
N ARG A 310 -4.23 11.73 13.61
CA ARG A 310 -5.44 10.93 13.37
C ARG A 310 -5.16 9.43 13.45
N ALA A 311 -4.04 8.95 12.89
CA ALA A 311 -3.69 7.53 12.96
C ALA A 311 -3.50 7.08 14.41
N HIS A 312 -2.75 7.82 15.21
CA HIS A 312 -2.59 7.53 16.65
C HIS A 312 -3.92 7.60 17.41
N SER A 313 -4.70 8.67 17.20
CA SER A 313 -5.99 8.83 17.88
C SER A 313 -6.95 7.68 17.58
N LEU A 314 -6.95 7.15 16.35
CA LEU A 314 -7.74 5.98 16.00
C LEU A 314 -7.27 4.73 16.77
N VAL A 315 -5.96 4.50 16.88
CA VAL A 315 -5.40 3.39 17.67
C VAL A 315 -5.76 3.54 19.15
N ASP A 316 -5.65 4.74 19.72
CA ASP A 316 -5.99 5.03 21.12
C ASP A 316 -7.48 4.76 21.42
N VAL A 317 -8.37 5.25 20.54
CA VAL A 317 -9.82 5.08 20.68
C VAL A 317 -10.24 3.63 20.52
N LEU A 318 -9.58 2.89 19.62
CA LEU A 318 -9.83 1.47 19.46
C LEU A 318 -9.31 0.73 20.71
N GLY A 319 -8.06 0.91 21.12
CA GLY A 319 -7.47 0.17 22.24
C GLY A 319 -7.58 -1.36 22.08
N GLY A 320 -7.31 -2.12 23.15
CA GLY A 320 -7.34 -3.59 23.16
C GLY A 320 -6.08 -4.16 23.81
N ASP A 321 -5.50 -5.24 23.26
CA ASP A 321 -4.25 -5.80 23.79
C ASP A 321 -3.12 -4.74 23.82
N PRO A 322 -2.53 -4.43 24.99
CA PRO A 322 -1.53 -3.36 25.11
C PRO A 322 -0.22 -3.62 24.36
N GLY A 323 0.10 -4.89 24.09
CA GLY A 323 1.27 -5.26 23.29
C GLY A 323 1.05 -4.87 21.83
N CYS A 324 -0.04 -5.35 21.24
CA CYS A 324 -0.37 -5.09 19.84
C CYS A 324 -0.68 -3.60 19.58
N VAL A 325 -1.34 -2.92 20.51
CA VAL A 325 -1.56 -1.46 20.43
C VAL A 325 -0.24 -0.71 20.33
N ARG A 326 0.74 -1.03 21.19
CA ARG A 326 2.05 -0.38 21.15
C ARG A 326 2.77 -0.59 19.81
N GLU A 327 2.72 -1.80 19.27
CA GLU A 327 3.31 -2.10 17.95
C GLU A 327 2.59 -1.34 16.83
N LEU A 328 1.27 -1.14 16.91
CA LEU A 328 0.54 -0.30 15.94
C LEU A 328 0.95 1.18 16.02
N HIS A 329 1.19 1.73 17.21
CA HIS A 329 1.79 3.07 17.33
C HIS A 329 3.19 3.10 16.70
N GLY A 330 4.02 2.08 16.98
CA GLY A 330 5.34 1.94 16.38
C GLY A 330 5.30 1.91 14.84
N LEU A 331 4.34 1.22 14.24
CA LEU A 331 4.14 1.22 12.79
C LEU A 331 3.79 2.61 12.23
N VAL A 332 2.98 3.39 12.94
CA VAL A 332 2.68 4.78 12.56
C VAL A 332 3.94 5.63 12.65
N ASP A 333 4.69 5.52 13.77
CA ASP A 333 5.92 6.27 14.02
C ASP A 333 7.01 5.95 12.98
N GLU A 334 7.21 4.67 12.66
CA GLU A 334 8.18 4.22 11.66
C GLU A 334 7.80 4.71 10.26
N THR A 335 6.50 4.70 9.94
CA THR A 335 6.00 5.23 8.66
C THR A 335 6.20 6.75 8.58
N ALA A 336 5.95 7.47 9.67
CA ALA A 336 6.06 8.93 9.72
C ALA A 336 7.52 9.43 9.82
N GLY A 337 8.37 8.70 10.54
CA GLY A 337 9.74 9.08 10.87
C GLY A 337 10.81 8.55 9.89
N GLY A 338 10.41 7.85 8.83
CA GLY A 338 11.29 7.02 7.98
C GLY A 338 12.33 7.72 7.10
N THR A 339 12.55 9.03 7.21
CA THR A 339 13.55 9.72 6.35
C THR A 339 14.39 10.74 7.15
N PRO A 340 15.73 10.59 7.24
CA PRO A 340 16.60 11.62 7.80
C PRO A 340 16.48 12.94 7.02
N GLY A 341 16.16 14.05 7.70
CA GLY A 341 15.91 15.35 7.07
C GLY A 341 14.46 15.59 6.62
N PHE A 342 13.62 14.56 6.67
CA PHE A 342 12.18 14.60 6.39
C PHE A 342 11.43 14.08 7.60
N ARG A 343 11.15 14.96 8.56
CA ARG A 343 10.32 14.59 9.70
C ARG A 343 8.90 15.03 9.40
N LEU A 344 8.02 14.06 9.10
CA LEU A 344 6.61 14.28 9.37
C LEU A 344 6.53 14.52 10.89
N ALA A 345 6.04 15.69 11.30
CA ALA A 345 6.18 16.15 12.68
C ALA A 345 5.78 15.05 13.68
N VAL A 346 6.73 14.61 14.50
CA VAL A 346 6.49 13.72 15.64
C VAL A 346 6.24 14.65 16.82
N ALA A 347 5.05 14.53 17.43
CA ALA A 347 4.74 15.19 18.70
C ALA A 347 5.50 14.54 19.86
#